data_AF-A0A4Y2V4H5-F1
#
_entry.id   AF-A0A4Y2V4H5-F1
#
_cell.length_a   1.000
_cell.length_b   1.000
_cell.length_c   1.000
_cell.angle_alpha   90.00
_cell.angle_beta   90.00
_cell.angle_gamma   90.00
#
_symmetry.space_group_name_H-M   'P 1'
#
loop_
_entity.id
_entity.type
_entity.pdbx_description
1 polymer ?
#
loop_
_entity_poly.entity_id
_entity_poly.type
_entity_poly.pdbx_seq_one_letter_code
_entity_poly.pdbx_strand_id
1 'polypeptide(L)'
;MVVEENLIEAIYSENLNDMEVEQLAKRVILAPTNKKSLEMNRSIIAKLQGEPHAFYSADSIISENQNDLQKYPPEFLHDSTPSGMPPHALMLKKGVIVMLLRNLNPNQGLCNGKSLLITGLHENFISAKIVSECNRDGFVFLQRIELALSDVNLPFVLKRGQLSLIPAYAMTINKFQGQTFDQVGIYFDEPVSSHGQLHVALSRSRNPNHVKIYTRHLKYKENC
;
A
#
# COMPACT_ATOMS: atom_id res chain seq x y z
N MET A 1 18.40 7.36 -14.12
CA MET A 1 17.02 7.85 -13.99
C MET A 1 16.04 6.77 -14.45
N VAL A 2 16.20 6.22 -15.64
CA VAL A 2 15.54 4.96 -16.03
C VAL A 2 16.35 3.78 -15.46
N VAL A 3 15.67 2.73 -15.00
CA VAL A 3 16.29 1.47 -14.57
C VAL A 3 15.72 0.34 -15.42
N GLU A 4 16.60 -0.46 -16.02
CA GLU A 4 16.23 -1.68 -16.76
C GLU A 4 16.09 -2.90 -15.82
N GLU A 5 16.50 -2.74 -14.57
CA GLU A 5 16.55 -3.76 -13.52
C GLU A 5 15.31 -3.74 -12.60
N ASN A 6 15.35 -4.56 -11.54
CA ASN A 6 14.30 -4.67 -10.53
C ASN A 6 14.15 -3.35 -9.75
N LEU A 7 13.06 -2.60 -10.01
CA LEU A 7 12.77 -1.33 -9.33
C LEU A 7 12.76 -1.46 -7.79
N ILE A 8 12.39 -2.62 -7.25
CA ILE A 8 12.40 -2.86 -5.81
C ILE A 8 13.81 -2.79 -5.26
N GLU A 9 14.79 -3.43 -5.91
CA GLU A 9 16.20 -3.39 -5.49
C GLU A 9 16.80 -2.00 -5.69
N ALA A 10 16.42 -1.30 -6.76
CA ALA A 10 16.88 0.06 -7.00
C ALA A 10 16.45 1.05 -5.90
N ILE A 11 15.28 0.83 -5.29
CA ILE A 11 14.73 1.71 -4.23
C ILE A 11 15.06 1.23 -2.84
N TYR A 12 14.97 -0.07 -2.59
CA TYR A 12 15.13 -0.66 -1.26
C TYR A 12 16.44 -1.42 -1.07
N SER A 13 17.36 -1.36 -2.03
CA SER A 13 18.64 -2.07 -1.98
C SER A 13 18.47 -3.60 -1.86
N GLU A 14 19.56 -4.35 -2.02
CA GLU A 14 19.53 -5.81 -1.82
C GLU A 14 19.40 -6.18 -0.34
N ASN A 15 19.98 -5.36 0.54
CA ASN A 15 19.97 -5.55 2.01
C ASN A 15 18.78 -4.83 2.68
N LEU A 16 17.56 -5.10 2.22
CA LEU A 16 16.31 -4.54 2.77
C LEU A 16 16.20 -4.69 4.30
N ASN A 17 16.71 -5.81 4.82
CA ASN A 17 16.62 -6.19 6.24
C ASN A 17 17.55 -5.41 7.16
N ASP A 18 18.62 -4.80 6.63
CA ASP A 18 19.63 -4.08 7.43
C ASP A 18 19.31 -2.58 7.53
N MET A 19 18.24 -2.11 6.87
CA MET A 19 17.86 -0.71 6.91
C MET A 19 17.08 -0.36 8.17
N GLU A 20 17.44 0.79 8.73
CA GLU A 20 16.67 1.43 9.79
C GLU A 20 15.25 1.78 9.33
N VAL A 21 14.31 1.74 10.27
CA VAL A 21 12.87 1.96 10.00
C VAL A 21 12.63 3.35 9.39
N GLU A 22 13.34 4.37 9.85
CA GLU A 22 13.26 5.72 9.31
C GLU A 22 13.74 5.81 7.87
N GLN A 23 14.74 5.01 7.49
CA GLN A 23 15.20 4.96 6.10
C GLN A 23 14.16 4.27 5.22
N LEU A 24 13.62 3.13 5.66
CA LEU A 24 12.55 2.42 4.97
C LEU A 24 11.32 3.32 4.76
N ALA A 25 10.92 4.07 5.79
CA ALA A 25 9.76 4.95 5.76
C ALA A 25 9.91 6.14 4.79
N LYS A 26 11.14 6.52 4.44
CA LYS A 26 11.42 7.59 3.48
C LYS A 26 11.64 7.08 2.06
N ARG A 27 11.38 5.81 1.80
CA ARG A 27 11.45 5.20 0.46
C ARG A 27 10.06 4.77 0.03
N VAL A 28 9.72 4.97 -1.23
CA VAL A 28 8.42 4.55 -1.77
C VAL A 28 8.50 4.17 -3.24
N ILE A 29 7.65 3.25 -3.66
CA ILE A 29 7.40 2.96 -5.08
C ILE A 29 5.99 3.43 -5.45
N LEU A 30 5.91 4.23 -6.50
CA LEU A 30 4.65 4.73 -7.07
C LEU A 30 4.22 3.83 -8.22
N ALA A 31 3.01 3.31 -8.10
CA ALA A 31 2.40 2.44 -9.09
C ALA A 31 1.17 3.12 -9.72
N PRO A 32 0.80 2.75 -10.95
CA PRO A 32 -0.34 3.35 -11.65
C PRO A 32 -1.68 2.89 -11.06
N THR A 33 -1.76 1.66 -10.54
CA THR A 33 -3.00 1.05 -10.05
C THR A 33 -2.84 0.45 -8.65
N ASN A 34 -3.95 0.35 -7.90
CA ASN A 34 -3.97 -0.30 -6.59
C ASN A 34 -3.51 -1.76 -6.67
N LYS A 35 -3.89 -2.46 -7.76
CA LYS A 35 -3.47 -3.85 -7.99
C LYS A 35 -1.95 -3.95 -8.06
N LYS A 36 -1.31 -3.11 -8.87
CA LYS A 36 0.16 -3.10 -9.01
C LYS A 36 0.85 -2.71 -7.70
N SER A 37 0.33 -1.73 -6.97
CA SER A 37 0.91 -1.38 -5.65
C SER A 37 0.83 -2.55 -4.66
N LEU A 38 -0.27 -3.31 -4.65
CA LEU A 38 -0.41 -4.48 -3.77
C LEU A 38 0.52 -5.62 -4.18
N GLU A 39 0.74 -5.84 -5.47
CA GLU A 39 1.72 -6.83 -5.99
C GLU A 39 3.16 -6.49 -5.56
N MET A 40 3.55 -5.21 -5.68
CA MET A 40 4.88 -4.74 -5.26
C MET A 40 5.08 -4.87 -3.76
N ASN A 41 4.10 -4.44 -2.97
CA ASN A 41 4.16 -4.59 -1.51
C ASN A 41 4.32 -6.06 -1.10
N ARG A 42 3.57 -6.98 -1.73
CA ARG A 42 3.73 -8.43 -1.50
C ARG A 42 5.16 -8.90 -1.80
N SER A 43 5.73 -8.45 -2.92
CA SER A 43 7.09 -8.80 -3.32
C SER A 43 8.14 -8.28 -2.34
N ILE A 44 7.95 -7.08 -1.80
CA ILE A 44 8.85 -6.47 -0.80
C ILE A 44 8.74 -7.21 0.54
N ILE A 45 7.51 -7.49 1.01
CA ILE A 45 7.29 -8.22 2.26
C ILE A 45 7.86 -9.65 2.19
N ALA A 46 7.78 -10.29 1.03
CA ALA A 46 8.37 -11.61 0.83
C ALA A 46 9.89 -11.62 1.05
N LYS A 47 10.59 -10.52 0.72
CA LYS A 47 12.04 -10.35 0.92
C LYS A 47 12.43 -9.99 2.37
N LEU A 48 11.49 -9.50 3.19
CA LEU A 48 11.73 -9.22 4.61
C LEU A 48 11.85 -10.51 5.42
N GLN A 49 12.73 -10.51 6.41
CA GLN A 49 12.84 -11.58 7.39
C GLN A 49 11.57 -11.69 8.25
N GLY A 50 11.40 -12.84 8.88
CA GLY A 50 10.28 -13.15 9.76
C GLY A 50 9.14 -13.91 9.08
N GLU A 51 8.31 -14.49 9.94
CA GLU A 51 7.20 -15.35 9.52
C GLU A 51 6.02 -14.52 8.98
N PRO A 52 5.50 -14.87 7.80
CA PRO A 52 4.30 -14.25 7.26
C PRO A 52 3.06 -14.62 8.08
N HIS A 53 2.18 -13.66 8.30
CA HIS A 53 0.85 -13.87 8.87
C HIS A 53 -0.21 -13.27 7.95
N ALA A 54 -1.21 -14.07 7.59
CA ALA A 54 -2.30 -13.67 6.70
C ALA A 54 -3.56 -13.34 7.50
N PHE A 55 -4.07 -12.11 7.36
CA PHE A 55 -5.38 -11.72 7.87
C PHE A 55 -6.40 -11.73 6.71
N TYR A 56 -7.33 -12.67 6.73
CA TYR A 56 -8.44 -12.72 5.76
C TYR A 56 -9.61 -11.85 6.21
N SER A 57 -10.24 -11.13 5.29
CA SER A 57 -11.39 -10.29 5.62
C SER A 57 -12.68 -11.10 5.73
N ALA A 58 -13.66 -10.52 6.43
CA ALA A 58 -15.04 -10.98 6.41
C ALA A 58 -15.85 -10.04 5.50
N ASP A 59 -16.29 -10.51 4.34
CA ASP A 59 -16.95 -9.68 3.34
C ASP A 59 -18.44 -9.96 3.26
N SER A 60 -19.21 -8.90 3.01
CA SER A 60 -20.66 -8.96 2.76
C SER A 60 -21.09 -7.82 1.85
N ILE A 61 -22.30 -7.89 1.34
CA ILE A 61 -22.89 -6.83 0.52
C ILE A 61 -24.06 -6.19 1.24
N ILE A 62 -24.23 -4.89 1.05
CA ILE A 62 -25.50 -4.19 1.32
C ILE A 62 -26.11 -3.86 -0.05
N SER A 63 -27.28 -4.39 -0.32
CA SER A 63 -28.06 -4.08 -1.51
C SER A 63 -29.55 -4.01 -1.17
N GLU A 64 -30.28 -3.20 -1.92
CA GLU A 64 -31.75 -3.16 -1.88
C GLU A 64 -32.37 -4.35 -2.64
N ASN A 65 -31.60 -5.02 -3.50
CA ASN A 65 -32.05 -6.17 -4.28
C ASN A 65 -31.63 -7.49 -3.59
N GLN A 66 -32.62 -8.24 -3.11
CA GLN A 66 -32.38 -9.51 -2.41
C GLN A 66 -31.73 -10.60 -3.29
N ASN A 67 -31.84 -10.49 -4.62
CA ASN A 67 -31.22 -11.44 -5.55
C ASN A 67 -29.70 -11.23 -5.70
N ASP A 68 -29.14 -10.11 -5.22
CA ASP A 68 -27.72 -9.81 -5.38
C ASP A 68 -26.82 -10.78 -4.61
N LEU A 69 -27.31 -11.39 -3.53
CA LEU A 69 -26.57 -12.41 -2.77
C LEU A 69 -26.28 -13.67 -3.61
N GLN A 70 -27.12 -14.00 -4.57
CA GLN A 70 -26.87 -15.13 -5.50
C GLN A 70 -26.01 -14.71 -6.69
N LYS A 71 -26.02 -13.41 -7.03
CA LYS A 71 -25.32 -12.86 -8.19
C LYS A 71 -23.85 -12.57 -7.94
N TYR A 72 -23.50 -12.24 -6.70
CA TYR A 72 -22.14 -11.85 -6.30
C TYR A 72 -21.60 -12.84 -5.26
N PRO A 73 -20.94 -13.92 -5.71
CA PRO A 73 -20.39 -14.91 -4.80
C PRO A 73 -19.19 -14.33 -4.01
N PRO A 74 -18.84 -14.91 -2.85
CA PRO A 74 -17.76 -14.39 -2.00
C PRO A 74 -16.43 -14.21 -2.72
N GLU A 75 -16.08 -15.07 -3.67
CA GLU A 75 -14.86 -15.00 -4.45
C GLU A 75 -14.75 -13.69 -5.24
N PHE A 76 -15.87 -13.22 -5.80
CA PHE A 76 -15.94 -11.92 -6.47
C PHE A 76 -15.66 -10.76 -5.51
N LEU A 77 -16.16 -10.86 -4.27
CA LEU A 77 -15.91 -9.85 -3.24
C LEU A 77 -14.44 -9.86 -2.81
N HIS A 78 -13.84 -11.03 -2.69
CA HIS A 78 -12.43 -11.20 -2.30
C HIS A 78 -11.46 -10.55 -3.30
N ASP A 79 -11.78 -10.62 -4.59
CA ASP A 79 -10.99 -10.00 -5.66
C ASP A 79 -11.19 -8.47 -5.73
N SER A 80 -12.30 -7.98 -5.18
CA SER A 80 -12.62 -6.56 -5.14
C SER A 80 -11.81 -5.84 -4.06
N THR A 81 -10.98 -4.87 -4.46
CA THR A 81 -10.30 -3.95 -3.53
C THR A 81 -10.51 -2.50 -3.97
N PRO A 82 -11.69 -1.92 -3.70
CA PRO A 82 -11.98 -0.51 -3.97
C PRO A 82 -10.97 0.44 -3.32
N SER A 83 -10.88 1.68 -3.84
CA SER A 83 -9.99 2.68 -3.25
C SER A 83 -10.38 2.97 -1.79
N GLY A 84 -9.43 2.82 -0.87
CA GLY A 84 -9.66 3.03 0.56
C GLY A 84 -10.17 1.81 1.32
N MET A 85 -10.32 0.67 0.64
CA MET A 85 -10.51 -0.64 1.28
C MET A 85 -9.17 -1.37 1.43
N PRO A 86 -8.94 -2.08 2.55
CA PRO A 86 -7.86 -3.05 2.66
C PRO A 86 -8.15 -4.27 1.78
N PRO A 87 -7.11 -5.00 1.32
CA PRO A 87 -7.30 -6.22 0.55
C PRO A 87 -7.97 -7.32 1.40
N HIS A 88 -8.62 -8.27 0.73
CA HIS A 88 -9.18 -9.45 1.40
C HIS A 88 -8.10 -10.24 2.14
N ALA A 89 -7.04 -10.64 1.44
CA ALA A 89 -5.87 -11.28 2.03
C ALA A 89 -4.79 -10.24 2.34
N LEU A 90 -4.68 -9.85 3.62
CA LEU A 90 -3.69 -8.91 4.10
C LEU A 90 -2.52 -9.67 4.72
N MET A 91 -1.43 -9.79 3.96
CA MET A 91 -0.20 -10.46 4.39
C MET A 91 0.74 -9.48 5.09
N LEU A 92 1.16 -9.81 6.32
CA LEU A 92 2.04 -8.98 7.13
C LEU A 92 3.18 -9.81 7.74
N LYS A 93 4.25 -9.12 8.15
CA LYS A 93 5.35 -9.67 8.96
C LYS A 93 5.67 -8.67 10.09
N LYS A 94 6.29 -9.14 11.16
CA LYS A 94 6.89 -8.24 12.15
C LYS A 94 8.00 -7.42 11.47
N GLY A 95 8.08 -6.13 11.78
CA GLY A 95 9.01 -5.18 11.14
C GLY A 95 8.49 -4.54 9.86
N VAL A 96 7.30 -4.93 9.37
CA VAL A 96 6.69 -4.30 8.20
C VAL A 96 6.15 -2.90 8.55
N ILE A 97 6.35 -1.95 7.63
CA ILE A 97 5.72 -0.63 7.69
C ILE A 97 4.37 -0.69 6.97
N VAL A 98 3.34 -0.27 7.68
CA VAL A 98 1.96 -0.17 7.19
C VAL A 98 1.44 1.24 7.32
N MET A 99 0.40 1.59 6.58
CA MET A 99 -0.27 2.88 6.61
C MET A 99 -1.73 2.69 6.97
N LEU A 100 -2.23 3.49 7.90
CA LEU A 100 -3.65 3.53 8.25
C LEU A 100 -4.50 4.06 7.10
N LEU A 101 -5.67 3.44 6.88
CA LEU A 101 -6.64 3.87 5.87
C LEU A 101 -7.75 4.76 6.43
N ARG A 102 -7.91 4.81 7.75
CA ARG A 102 -8.97 5.57 8.44
C ARG A 102 -8.42 6.24 9.69
N ASN A 103 -9.13 7.27 10.13
CA ASN A 103 -8.95 7.84 11.46
C ASN A 103 -9.51 6.85 12.49
N LEU A 104 -8.64 6.34 13.36
CA LEU A 104 -9.04 5.44 14.45
C LEU A 104 -9.06 6.18 15.77
N ASN A 105 -8.01 6.99 16.02
CA ASN A 105 -7.94 7.87 17.18
C ASN A 105 -7.04 9.08 16.87
N PRO A 106 -7.61 10.16 16.32
CA PRO A 106 -6.84 11.36 15.97
C PRO A 106 -6.11 12.00 17.15
N ASN A 107 -6.70 11.93 18.36
CA ASN A 107 -6.11 12.48 19.57
C ASN A 107 -4.81 11.77 19.98
N GLN A 108 -4.63 10.51 19.56
CA GLN A 108 -3.42 9.72 19.76
C GLN A 108 -2.56 9.62 18.48
N GLY A 109 -2.83 10.45 17.47
CA GLY A 109 -2.08 10.47 16.21
C GLY A 109 -2.39 9.30 15.26
N LEU A 110 -3.41 8.48 15.55
CA LEU A 110 -3.86 7.38 14.69
C LEU A 110 -4.84 7.90 13.63
N CYS A 111 -4.29 8.68 12.70
CA CYS A 111 -4.99 9.29 11.57
C CYS A 111 -4.77 8.50 10.28
N ASN A 112 -5.67 8.70 9.31
CA ASN A 112 -5.50 8.22 7.94
C ASN A 112 -4.15 8.70 7.37
N GLY A 113 -3.44 7.82 6.68
CA GLY A 113 -2.12 8.10 6.10
C GLY A 113 -0.95 7.97 7.10
N LYS A 114 -1.20 7.77 8.39
CA LYS A 114 -0.13 7.59 9.37
C LYS A 114 0.56 6.24 9.17
N SER A 115 1.88 6.25 9.12
CA SER A 115 2.72 5.05 9.02
C SER A 115 3.00 4.44 10.39
N LEU A 116 2.86 3.12 10.49
CA LEU A 116 3.07 2.31 11.68
C LEU A 116 4.05 1.18 11.38
N LEU A 117 4.90 0.84 12.33
CA LEU A 117 5.77 -0.33 12.33
C LEU A 117 5.09 -1.47 13.08
N ILE A 118 4.89 -2.61 12.42
CA ILE A 118 4.33 -3.81 13.06
C ILE A 118 5.34 -4.41 14.04
N THR A 119 4.97 -4.54 15.31
CA THR A 119 5.81 -5.11 16.36
C THR A 119 5.35 -6.49 16.83
N GLY A 120 4.09 -6.83 16.59
CA GLY A 120 3.50 -8.10 16.99
C GLY A 120 2.25 -8.42 16.16
N LEU A 121 2.10 -9.71 15.87
CA LEU A 121 1.01 -10.26 15.06
C LEU A 121 0.33 -11.33 15.90
N HIS A 122 -0.97 -11.13 16.16
CA HIS A 122 -1.80 -12.06 16.91
C HIS A 122 -3.05 -12.38 16.09
N GLU A 123 -3.79 -13.41 16.50
CA GLU A 123 -4.95 -13.91 15.76
C GLU A 123 -6.02 -12.82 15.50
N ASN A 124 -6.30 -12.01 16.52
CA ASN A 124 -7.42 -11.03 16.49
C ASN A 124 -6.99 -9.57 16.49
N PHE A 125 -5.71 -9.28 16.71
CA PHE A 125 -5.18 -7.93 16.76
C PHE A 125 -3.71 -7.89 16.38
N ILE A 126 -3.22 -6.70 16.09
CA ILE A 126 -1.79 -6.44 15.89
C ILE A 126 -1.31 -5.40 16.90
N SER A 127 -0.04 -5.48 17.27
CA SER A 127 0.63 -4.40 17.97
C SER A 127 1.55 -3.66 17.01
N ALA A 128 1.55 -2.34 17.08
CA ALA A 128 2.37 -1.50 16.24
C ALA A 128 2.91 -0.28 16.99
N LYS A 129 3.94 0.35 16.43
CA LYS A 129 4.45 1.66 16.87
C LYS A 129 4.25 2.68 15.77
N ILE A 130 3.99 3.94 16.13
CA ILE A 130 3.97 5.03 15.16
C ILE A 130 5.40 5.26 14.66
N VAL A 131 5.63 5.27 13.34
CA VAL A 131 6.99 5.38 12.76
C VAL A 131 7.69 6.66 13.19
N SER A 132 6.99 7.80 13.21
CA SER A 132 7.57 9.08 13.66
C SER A 132 7.91 9.12 15.16
N GLU A 133 7.48 8.12 15.93
CA GLU A 133 7.64 8.04 17.38
C GLU A 133 8.22 6.68 17.80
N CYS A 134 8.92 5.99 16.89
CA CYS A 134 9.46 4.66 17.14
C CYS A 134 10.41 4.60 18.34
N ASN A 135 11.10 5.72 18.63
CA ASN A 135 12.01 5.92 19.77
C ASN A 135 11.29 6.16 21.11
N ARG A 136 9.95 6.18 21.15
CA ARG A 136 9.17 6.29 22.38
C ARG A 136 8.62 4.93 22.80
N ASP A 137 8.42 4.77 24.10
CA ASP A 137 7.74 3.62 24.70
C ASP A 137 6.22 3.79 24.53
N GLY A 138 5.75 3.64 23.29
CA GLY A 138 4.34 3.68 22.95
C GLY A 138 4.00 2.59 21.96
N PHE A 139 3.07 1.71 22.33
CA PHE A 139 2.48 0.72 21.44
C PHE A 139 1.00 1.03 21.25
N VAL A 140 0.51 0.75 20.04
CA VAL A 140 -0.92 0.80 19.72
C VAL A 140 -1.38 -0.59 19.31
N PHE A 141 -2.58 -0.95 19.76
CA PHE A 141 -3.23 -2.19 19.39
C PHE A 141 -4.31 -1.89 18.35
N LEU A 142 -4.26 -2.59 17.22
CA LEU A 142 -5.24 -2.44 16.16
C LEU A 142 -6.03 -3.73 16.00
N GLN A 143 -7.35 -3.59 15.98
CA GLN A 143 -8.30 -4.66 15.74
C GLN A 143 -8.99 -4.44 14.39
N ARG A 144 -9.65 -5.49 13.91
CA ARG A 144 -10.47 -5.43 12.71
C ARG A 144 -11.63 -4.48 12.94
N ILE A 145 -11.94 -3.67 11.93
CA ILE A 145 -13.14 -2.81 11.91
C ILE A 145 -13.97 -3.14 10.67
N GLU A 146 -15.25 -2.85 10.73
CA GLU A 146 -16.11 -2.92 9.55
C GLU A 146 -15.94 -1.65 8.71
N LEU A 147 -15.66 -1.86 7.42
CA LEU A 147 -15.56 -0.81 6.42
C LEU A 147 -16.68 -1.00 5.41
N ALA A 148 -17.47 0.04 5.20
CA ALA A 148 -18.48 0.07 4.14
C ALA A 148 -18.09 1.11 3.10
N LEU A 149 -18.05 0.74 1.82
CA LEU A 149 -17.71 1.65 0.74
C LEU A 149 -18.60 1.42 -0.48
N SER A 150 -19.25 2.49 -0.94
CA SER A 150 -19.97 2.53 -2.20
C SER A 150 -18.98 2.87 -3.32
N ASP A 151 -18.76 1.94 -4.24
CA ASP A 151 -17.97 2.18 -5.46
C ASP A 151 -18.94 2.43 -6.62
N VAL A 152 -18.69 3.45 -7.43
CA VAL A 152 -19.54 3.79 -8.59
C VAL A 152 -19.61 2.63 -9.60
N ASN A 153 -18.59 1.77 -9.60
CA ASN A 153 -18.52 0.61 -10.48
C ASN A 153 -19.22 -0.63 -9.91
N LEU A 154 -19.72 -0.57 -8.67
CA LEU A 154 -20.42 -1.68 -8.02
C LEU A 154 -21.89 -1.31 -7.80
N PRO A 155 -22.84 -2.23 -8.10
CA PRO A 155 -24.27 -1.99 -7.88
C PRO A 155 -24.70 -2.18 -6.41
N PHE A 156 -23.75 -2.39 -5.49
CA PHE A 156 -23.98 -2.63 -4.08
C PHE A 156 -22.88 -1.94 -3.25
N VAL A 157 -23.12 -1.83 -1.94
CA VAL A 157 -22.08 -1.38 -0.99
C VAL A 157 -21.33 -2.60 -0.48
N LEU A 158 -20.02 -2.62 -0.71
CA LEU A 158 -19.15 -3.66 -0.13
C LEU A 158 -18.93 -3.34 1.35
N LYS A 159 -19.26 -4.31 2.20
CA LYS A 159 -18.90 -4.34 3.63
C LYS A 159 -17.75 -5.31 3.84
N ARG A 160 -16.69 -4.84 4.50
CA ARG A 160 -15.47 -5.60 4.76
C ARG A 160 -15.01 -5.43 6.21
N GLY A 161 -15.03 -6.51 6.98
CA GLY A 161 -14.44 -6.60 8.32
C GLY A 161 -12.96 -6.94 8.22
N GLN A 162 -12.07 -5.96 8.46
CA GLN A 162 -10.62 -6.12 8.31
C GLN A 162 -9.83 -5.07 9.11
N LEU A 163 -8.54 -5.31 9.33
CA LEU A 163 -7.61 -4.27 9.79
C LEU A 163 -7.58 -3.11 8.78
N SER A 164 -7.80 -1.89 9.26
CA SER A 164 -7.87 -0.68 8.41
C SER A 164 -6.48 -0.13 8.04
N LEU A 165 -5.68 -0.97 7.40
CA LEU A 165 -4.30 -0.67 7.03
C LEU A 165 -3.84 -1.43 5.79
N ILE A 166 -2.79 -0.91 5.15
CA ILE A 166 -2.11 -1.54 4.02
C ILE A 166 -0.60 -1.40 4.18
N PRO A 167 0.22 -2.31 3.63
CA PRO A 167 1.66 -2.09 3.53
C PRO A 167 2.00 -0.80 2.79
N ALA A 168 3.05 -0.11 3.25
CA ALA A 168 3.36 1.26 2.84
C ALA A 168 4.65 1.40 2.01
N TYR A 169 5.13 0.33 1.37
CA TYR A 169 6.33 0.40 0.52
C TYR A 169 6.01 0.79 -0.92
N ALA A 170 4.81 0.44 -1.40
CA ALA A 170 4.29 0.88 -2.68
C ALA A 170 2.90 1.48 -2.53
N MET A 171 2.61 2.54 -3.27
CA MET A 171 1.31 3.21 -3.27
C MET A 171 0.97 3.75 -4.66
N THR A 172 -0.30 4.12 -4.86
CA THR A 172 -0.70 4.73 -6.12
C THR A 172 -0.25 6.18 -6.20
N ILE A 173 0.06 6.66 -7.41
CA ILE A 173 0.44 8.05 -7.67
C ILE A 173 -0.60 9.04 -7.10
N ASN A 174 -1.88 8.69 -7.13
CA ASN A 174 -2.95 9.55 -6.60
C ASN A 174 -2.95 9.66 -5.05
N LYS A 175 -2.47 8.63 -4.33
CA LYS A 175 -2.37 8.63 -2.87
C LYS A 175 -1.13 9.37 -2.33
N PHE A 176 -0.23 9.75 -3.23
CA PHE A 176 1.04 10.39 -2.91
C PHE A 176 0.90 11.87 -2.45
N GLN A 177 -0.30 12.48 -2.54
CA GLN A 177 -0.47 13.91 -2.26
C GLN A 177 -0.19 14.26 -0.78
N GLY A 178 0.84 15.11 -0.55
CA GLY A 178 1.14 15.70 0.76
C GLY A 178 2.24 15.01 1.57
N GLN A 179 2.86 13.93 1.05
CA GLN A 179 3.99 13.25 1.70
C GLN A 179 5.30 13.54 0.97
N THR A 180 6.42 13.51 1.69
CA THR A 180 7.78 13.67 1.14
C THR A 180 8.57 12.39 1.39
N PHE A 181 9.25 11.89 0.37
CA PHE A 181 10.14 10.74 0.44
C PHE A 181 11.53 11.12 -0.07
N ASP A 182 12.57 10.47 0.48
CA ASP A 182 13.95 10.68 0.10
C ASP A 182 14.32 9.90 -1.16
N GLN A 183 13.78 8.69 -1.35
CA GLN A 183 13.93 7.89 -2.58
C GLN A 183 12.56 7.51 -3.14
N VAL A 184 12.38 7.70 -4.44
CA VAL A 184 11.10 7.46 -5.12
C VAL A 184 11.32 6.59 -6.35
N GLY A 185 10.71 5.41 -6.34
CA GLY A 185 10.54 4.57 -7.51
C GLY A 185 9.25 4.92 -8.23
N ILE A 186 9.26 4.97 -9.56
CA ILE A 186 8.05 5.18 -10.36
C ILE A 186 7.97 4.03 -11.35
N TYR A 187 6.87 3.28 -11.30
CA TYR A 187 6.64 2.14 -12.16
C TYR A 187 5.62 2.48 -13.25
N PHE A 188 6.00 2.23 -14.51
CA PHE A 188 5.17 2.41 -15.69
C PHE A 188 5.13 1.14 -16.55
N ASP A 189 4.03 0.40 -16.58
CA ASP A 189 3.86 -0.76 -17.46
C ASP A 189 2.85 -0.56 -18.60
N GLU A 190 2.06 0.50 -18.55
CA GLU A 190 1.10 0.87 -19.59
C GLU A 190 1.45 2.26 -20.16
N PRO A 191 1.05 2.59 -21.40
CA PRO A 191 1.12 3.95 -21.91
C PRO A 191 0.22 4.80 -21.02
N VAL A 192 0.84 5.49 -20.06
CA VAL A 192 0.17 6.30 -19.04
C VAL A 192 -0.65 7.35 -19.75
N SER A 193 -1.96 7.12 -19.86
CA SER A 193 -2.91 8.11 -20.35
C SER A 193 -3.14 9.14 -19.25
N SER A 194 -2.12 9.98 -19.04
CA SER A 194 -2.21 11.36 -18.54
C SER A 194 -0.79 11.90 -18.37
N HIS A 195 -0.38 12.81 -19.27
CA HIS A 195 0.79 13.67 -19.10
C HIS A 195 0.91 14.25 -17.67
N GLY A 196 -0.22 14.43 -16.99
CA GLY A 196 -0.30 14.86 -15.60
C GLY A 196 0.27 13.88 -14.57
N GLN A 197 0.13 12.56 -14.70
CA GLN A 197 0.60 11.62 -13.67
C GLN A 197 2.13 11.54 -13.61
N LEU A 198 2.82 11.56 -14.77
CA LEU A 198 4.27 11.60 -14.82
C LEU A 198 4.80 12.92 -14.24
N HIS A 199 4.22 14.05 -14.64
CA HIS A 199 4.58 15.35 -14.08
C HIS A 199 4.34 15.40 -12.56
N VAL A 200 3.21 14.85 -12.08
CA VAL A 200 2.92 14.75 -10.65
C VAL A 200 3.93 13.84 -9.96
N ALA A 201 4.33 12.71 -10.53
CA ALA A 201 5.31 11.84 -9.89
C ALA A 201 6.72 12.48 -9.84
N LEU A 202 7.14 13.16 -10.93
CA LEU A 202 8.45 13.81 -11.03
C LEU A 202 8.57 15.07 -10.16
N SER A 203 7.53 15.90 -10.09
CA SER A 203 7.52 17.15 -9.31
C SER A 203 7.61 16.94 -7.79
N ARG A 204 7.63 15.68 -7.34
CA ARG A 204 7.54 15.31 -5.94
C ARG A 204 8.82 14.79 -5.34
N SER A 205 9.83 14.53 -6.17
CA SER A 205 11.16 14.31 -5.65
C SER A 205 11.86 15.63 -5.41
N ARG A 206 12.43 15.80 -4.21
CA ARG A 206 13.28 16.96 -3.89
C ARG A 206 14.62 16.92 -4.64
N ASN A 207 15.06 15.72 -5.04
CA ASN A 207 16.30 15.52 -5.76
C ASN A 207 16.08 14.54 -6.94
N PRO A 208 16.24 15.00 -8.20
CA PRO A 208 16.11 14.14 -9.37
C PRO A 208 16.98 12.88 -9.31
N ASN A 209 18.13 12.93 -8.62
CA ASN A 209 19.04 11.79 -8.47
C ASN A 209 18.47 10.65 -7.63
N HIS A 210 17.45 10.94 -6.81
CA HIS A 210 16.78 9.95 -5.97
C HIS A 210 15.48 9.42 -6.60
N VAL A 211 15.26 9.72 -7.88
CA VAL A 211 14.15 9.16 -8.67
C VAL A 211 14.66 8.04 -9.55
N LYS A 212 14.00 6.88 -9.44
CA LYS A 212 14.21 5.72 -10.31
C LYS A 212 12.92 5.41 -11.04
N ILE A 213 12.98 5.29 -12.37
CA ILE A 213 11.82 5.06 -13.23
C ILE A 213 12.01 3.71 -13.90
N TYR A 214 11.04 2.82 -13.72
CA TYR A 214 10.95 1.59 -14.50
C TYR A 214 9.88 1.77 -15.57
N THR A 215 10.20 1.41 -16.80
CA THR A 215 9.22 1.38 -17.90
C THR A 215 9.42 0.17 -18.80
N ARG A 216 8.30 -0.49 -19.13
CA ARG A 216 8.31 -1.65 -20.02
C ARG A 216 8.62 -1.30 -21.48
N HIS A 217 8.49 -0.02 -21.88
CA HIS A 217 8.43 0.39 -23.29
C HIS A 217 9.60 1.23 -23.82
N LEU A 218 10.69 1.46 -23.07
CA LEU A 218 11.85 2.23 -23.59
C LEU A 218 12.77 1.46 -24.55
N LYS A 219 12.37 0.27 -25.03
CA LYS A 219 13.08 -0.41 -26.14
C LYS A 219 12.94 0.26 -27.52
N TYR A 220 12.22 1.38 -27.64
CA TYR A 220 12.11 2.13 -28.89
C TYR A 220 12.41 3.62 -28.68
N LYS A 221 13.70 3.97 -28.76
CA LYS A 221 14.29 5.13 -29.48
C LYS A 221 15.65 5.50 -28.89
N GLU A 222 16.65 4.66 -29.14
CA GLU A 222 17.96 5.16 -29.56
C GLU A 222 18.06 4.86 -31.05
N ASN A 223 17.64 5.83 -31.88
CA ASN A 223 17.96 6.00 -33.31
C ASN A 223 17.05 7.09 -33.87
N CYS A 224 17.48 8.33 -33.72
CA CYS A 224 17.42 9.42 -34.70
C CYS A 224 18.15 10.63 -34.09
#